data_AF-C9JJX8-F1
#
_entry.id   AF-C9JJX8-F1
#
_cell.length_a   1.000
_cell.length_b   1.000
_cell.length_c   1.000
_cell.angle_alpha   90.00
_cell.angle_beta   90.00
_cell.angle_gamma   90.00
#
_symmetry.space_group_name_H-M   'P 1'
#
loop_
_entity.id
_entity.type
_entity.pdbx_description
1 polymer ?
#
loop_
_entity_poly.entity_id
_entity_poly.type
_entity_poly.pdbx_seq_one_letter_code
_entity_poly.pdbx_strand_id
1 'polypeptide(L)'
;MAGPFSRLLSARPGLRLLALAGAGSLAAGFLLRPEPVRAASERRRLYPPSAEYPDLRKHNNCMASHLTPAVYARLCDKTTPTGWTLDQCIQTGVDNPGHPFIK
;
A
#
# COMPACT_ATOMS: atom_id res chain seq x y z
N MET A 1 -78.23 -20.63 -22.31
CA MET A 1 -76.81 -21.02 -22.11
C MET A 1 -76.15 -21.07 -23.48
N ALA A 2 -75.53 -19.97 -23.91
CA ALA A 2 -74.80 -19.82 -25.18
C ALA A 2 -73.30 -19.70 -24.88
N GLY A 3 -72.36 -20.19 -25.69
CA GLY A 3 -72.48 -20.70 -27.05
C GLY A 3 -71.17 -21.33 -27.54
N PRO A 4 -71.11 -21.69 -28.83
CA PRO A 4 -70.02 -22.45 -29.44
C PRO A 4 -69.10 -21.57 -30.32
N PHE A 5 -68.04 -22.20 -30.83
CA PHE A 5 -67.16 -21.79 -31.95
C PHE A 5 -65.89 -20.97 -31.64
N SER A 6 -64.80 -21.72 -31.56
CA SER A 6 -63.42 -21.32 -31.89
C SER A 6 -63.31 -20.76 -33.31
N ARG A 7 -62.47 -19.73 -33.53
CA ARG A 7 -61.74 -19.26 -34.75
C ARG A 7 -61.43 -17.77 -34.47
N LEU A 8 -60.32 -17.12 -34.80
CA LEU A 8 -59.07 -17.41 -35.48
C LEU A 8 -58.17 -16.17 -35.20
N LEU A 9 -56.86 -16.39 -35.11
CA LEU A 9 -55.75 -15.48 -35.43
C LEU A 9 -56.10 -14.04 -35.87
N SER A 10 -55.62 -13.05 -35.10
CA SER A 10 -55.23 -11.75 -35.67
C SER A 10 -54.11 -11.10 -34.85
N ALA A 11 -52.98 -10.92 -35.52
CA ALA A 11 -51.97 -9.87 -35.35
C ALA A 11 -51.24 -9.69 -34.00
N ARG A 12 -49.99 -10.18 -33.95
CA ARG A 12 -48.88 -9.47 -33.30
C ARG A 12 -48.59 -8.19 -34.11
N PRO A 13 -48.24 -7.04 -33.50
CA PRO A 13 -46.86 -6.85 -33.06
C PRO A 13 -46.72 -5.97 -31.79
N GLY A 14 -45.63 -6.13 -31.03
CA GLY A 14 -45.38 -5.18 -29.95
C GLY A 14 -44.38 -5.59 -28.89
N LEU A 15 -43.23 -6.12 -29.29
CA LEU A 15 -42.04 -6.15 -28.43
C LEU A 15 -41.61 -4.69 -28.20
N ARG A 16 -42.14 -4.05 -27.15
CA ARG A 16 -41.79 -2.68 -26.73
C ARG A 16 -41.57 -2.64 -25.22
N LEU A 17 -40.43 -3.17 -24.79
CA LEU A 17 -39.81 -2.87 -23.50
C LEU A 17 -38.29 -3.14 -23.63
N LEU A 18 -37.65 -2.44 -24.56
CA LEU A 18 -36.19 -2.42 -24.72
C LEU A 18 -35.73 -0.98 -24.95
N ALA A 19 -36.00 -0.09 -23.98
CA ALA A 19 -35.56 1.29 -24.04
C ALA A 19 -35.48 1.92 -22.65
N LEU A 20 -34.65 1.37 -21.75
CA LEU A 20 -34.16 2.12 -20.57
C LEU A 20 -32.88 1.54 -19.94
N ALA A 21 -32.00 0.90 -20.73
CA ALA A 21 -30.79 0.26 -20.22
C ALA A 21 -29.51 0.73 -20.96
N GLY A 22 -29.49 1.98 -21.44
CA GLY A 22 -28.44 2.46 -22.36
C GLY A 22 -27.48 3.54 -21.84
N ALA A 23 -27.83 4.30 -20.79
CA ALA A 23 -27.06 5.49 -20.40
C ALA A 23 -26.62 5.55 -18.93
N GLY A 24 -27.21 4.74 -18.04
CA GLY A 24 -26.93 4.79 -16.60
C GLY A 24 -25.86 3.81 -16.10
N SER A 25 -25.54 2.77 -16.87
CA SER A 25 -24.68 1.66 -16.41
C SER A 25 -23.21 2.05 -16.24
N LEU A 26 -22.67 2.90 -17.13
CA LEU A 26 -21.29 3.38 -17.02
C LEU A 26 -21.12 4.40 -15.89
N ALA A 27 -22.09 5.30 -15.71
CA ALA A 27 -22.05 6.30 -14.64
C ALA A 27 -22.19 5.63 -13.25
N ALA A 28 -23.09 4.65 -13.11
CA ALA A 28 -23.21 3.87 -11.88
C ALA A 28 -21.94 3.06 -11.60
N GLY A 29 -21.30 2.46 -12.61
CA GLY A 29 -20.04 1.74 -12.46
C GLY A 29 -18.85 2.64 -12.07
N PHE A 30 -18.84 3.91 -12.50
CA PHE A 30 -17.84 4.89 -12.10
C PHE A 30 -18.03 5.36 -10.65
N LEU A 31 -19.28 5.58 -10.22
CA LEU A 31 -19.60 6.00 -8.85
C LEU A 31 -19.52 4.87 -7.82
N LEU A 32 -19.72 3.62 -8.24
CA LEU A 32 -19.64 2.43 -7.39
C LEU A 32 -18.25 1.78 -7.42
N ARG A 33 -17.22 2.43 -7.96
CA ARG A 33 -15.85 1.92 -7.82
C ARG A 33 -15.46 2.03 -6.34
N PRO A 34 -15.29 0.91 -5.61
CA PRO A 34 -14.66 0.99 -4.31
C PRO A 34 -13.24 1.50 -4.53
N GLU A 35 -12.95 2.70 -4.04
CA GLU A 35 -11.59 3.17 -3.90
C GLU A 35 -10.81 2.08 -3.14
N PRO A 36 -9.67 1.59 -3.66
CA PRO A 36 -8.84 0.69 -2.90
C PRO A 36 -8.28 1.48 -1.72
N VAL A 37 -8.99 1.45 -0.59
CA VAL A 37 -8.48 1.86 0.72
C VAL A 37 -7.35 0.90 1.07
N ARG A 38 -6.17 1.19 0.53
CA ARG A 38 -4.93 0.65 1.05
C ARG A 38 -4.79 1.24 2.44
N ALA A 39 -5.03 0.42 3.46
CA ALA A 39 -4.51 0.66 4.79
C ALA A 39 -2.98 0.54 4.75
N ALA A 40 -2.33 1.39 3.95
CA ALA A 40 -0.90 1.59 4.02
C ALA A 40 -0.68 2.42 5.28
N SER A 41 -0.57 1.73 6.42
CA SER A 41 0.24 2.25 7.50
C SER A 41 1.64 2.36 6.91
N GLU A 42 1.99 3.51 6.35
CA GLU A 42 3.39 3.88 6.22
C GLU A 42 3.96 3.64 7.61
N ARG A 43 4.91 2.72 7.75
CA ARG A 43 5.68 2.51 8.99
C ARG A 43 6.51 3.78 9.22
N ARG A 44 5.84 4.84 9.64
CA ARG A 44 6.46 6.08 10.07
C ARG A 44 7.05 5.79 11.43
N ARG A 45 8.35 6.06 11.60
CA ARG A 45 8.97 5.99 12.93
C ARG A 45 8.18 6.87 13.90
N LEU A 46 7.98 6.35 15.11
CA LEU A 46 7.22 7.03 16.16
C LEU A 46 8.04 8.14 16.82
N TYR A 47 9.36 7.97 16.87
CA TYR A 47 10.29 8.89 17.50
C TYR A 47 11.14 9.63 16.48
N PRO A 48 11.68 10.81 16.84
CA PRO A 48 12.63 11.51 15.98
C PRO A 48 13.90 10.66 15.78
N PRO A 49 14.59 10.78 14.63
CA PRO A 49 15.79 9.98 14.35
C PRO A 49 16.91 10.14 15.40
N SER A 50 16.98 11.28 16.08
CA SER A 50 17.96 11.50 17.15
C SER A 50 17.72 10.64 18.40
N ALA A 51 16.47 10.26 18.67
CA ALA A 51 16.12 9.41 19.82
C ALA A 51 16.48 7.94 19.58
N GLU A 52 16.54 7.52 18.31
CA GLU A 52 16.87 6.15 17.91
C GLU A 52 18.33 6.01 17.45
N TYR A 53 19.11 7.09 17.50
CA TYR A 53 20.52 7.09 17.12
C TYR A 53 21.34 6.24 18.12
N PRO A 54 22.17 5.28 17.64
CA PRO A 54 22.92 4.40 18.52
C PRO A 54 24.02 5.15 19.28
N ASP A 55 24.27 4.76 20.54
CA ASP A 55 25.42 5.25 21.30
C ASP A 55 26.69 4.53 20.86
N LEU A 56 27.53 5.24 20.10
CA LEU A 56 28.76 4.71 19.50
C LEU A 56 30.04 5.25 20.17
N ARG A 57 29.93 5.87 21.35
CA ARG A 57 31.07 6.53 22.03
C ARG A 57 32.23 5.58 22.38
N LYS A 58 31.98 4.27 22.42
CA LYS A 58 32.97 3.23 22.79
C LYS A 58 33.31 2.30 21.62
N HIS A 59 32.90 2.64 20.39
CA HIS A 59 33.04 1.77 19.24
C HIS A 59 34.26 2.13 18.40
N ASN A 60 34.97 1.11 17.96
CA ASN A 60 36.11 1.19 17.06
C ASN A 60 35.91 0.24 15.88
N ASN A 61 35.02 0.62 14.96
CA ASN A 61 34.80 -0.06 13.70
C ASN A 61 34.55 0.96 12.57
N CYS A 62 34.56 0.50 11.33
CA CYS A 62 34.38 1.35 10.15
C CYS A 62 33.01 2.05 10.14
N MET A 63 31.93 1.35 10.51
CA MET A 63 30.58 1.90 10.55
C MET A 63 30.49 3.08 11.53
N ALA A 64 30.97 2.90 12.76
CA ALA A 64 30.94 3.93 13.79
C ALA A 64 31.80 5.16 13.46
N SER A 65 32.86 4.98 12.68
CA SER A 65 33.71 6.10 12.24
C SER A 65 33.05 7.00 11.19
N HIS A 66 32.00 6.52 10.51
CA HIS A 66 31.32 7.24 9.42
C HIS A 66 29.85 7.54 9.66
N LEU A 67 29.21 6.86 10.61
CA LEU A 67 27.84 7.17 10.98
C LEU A 67 27.80 8.51 11.73
N THR A 68 27.02 9.44 11.20
CA THR A 68 26.76 10.74 11.82
C THR A 68 25.25 10.91 12.03
N PRO A 69 24.80 11.75 12.98
CA PRO A 69 23.38 12.01 13.18
C PRO A 69 22.67 12.48 11.91
N ALA A 70 23.34 13.29 11.08
CA ALA A 70 22.81 13.77 9.81
C ALA A 70 22.63 12.63 8.78
N VAL A 71 23.60 11.70 8.69
CA VAL A 71 23.52 10.54 7.80
C VAL A 71 22.41 9.59 8.26
N TYR A 72 22.32 9.32 9.57
CA TYR A 72 21.28 8.48 10.14
C TYR A 72 19.89 9.05 9.88
N ALA A 73 19.65 10.31 10.22
CA ALA A 73 18.36 10.97 9.97
C ALA A 73 17.95 10.99 8.48
N ARG A 74 18.92 11.04 7.56
CA ARG A 74 18.63 11.00 6.11
C ARG A 74 18.25 9.61 5.60
N LEU A 75 18.65 8.55 6.30
CA LEU A 75 18.58 7.17 5.82
C LEU A 75 17.68 6.25 6.68
N CYS A 76 17.37 6.63 7.93
CA CYS A 76 16.62 5.80 8.88
C CYS A 76 15.22 5.39 8.40
N ASP A 77 14.57 6.24 7.58
CA ASP A 77 13.23 5.96 7.05
C ASP A 77 13.27 5.24 5.69
N LYS A 78 14.46 5.04 5.12
CA LYS A 78 14.60 4.38 3.82
C LYS A 78 14.61 2.87 3.97
N THR A 79 13.98 2.24 3.00
CA THR A 79 13.89 0.77 2.94
C THR A 79 14.18 0.32 1.51
N THR A 80 14.86 -0.81 1.34
CA THR A 80 15.03 -1.45 0.03
C THR A 80 13.70 -2.03 -0.47
N PRO A 81 13.57 -2.39 -1.77
CA PRO A 81 12.38 -3.05 -2.29
C PRO A 81 12.02 -4.36 -1.57
N THR A 82 13.01 -5.01 -0.95
CA THR A 82 12.84 -6.25 -0.16
C THR A 82 12.54 -6.00 1.31
N GLY A 83 12.42 -4.74 1.75
CA GLY A 83 12.09 -4.42 3.14
C GLY A 83 13.31 -4.27 4.06
N TRP A 84 14.54 -4.18 3.54
CA TRP A 84 15.75 -4.05 4.36
C TRP A 84 16.02 -2.60 4.74
N THR A 85 16.37 -2.38 6.01
CA THR A 85 16.49 -1.05 6.62
C THR A 85 17.93 -0.72 7.01
N LEU A 86 18.21 0.57 7.28
CA LEU A 86 19.53 0.99 7.77
C LEU A 86 19.89 0.32 9.11
N ASP A 87 18.94 0.24 10.04
CA ASP A 87 19.20 -0.34 11.37
C ASP A 87 19.68 -1.79 11.25
N GLN A 88 19.05 -2.57 10.36
CA GLN A 88 19.48 -3.94 10.10
C GLN A 88 20.89 -4.01 9.47
N CYS A 89 21.28 -3.05 8.64
CA CYS A 89 22.64 -3.00 8.08
C CYS A 89 23.69 -2.74 9.17
N ILE A 90 23.40 -1.84 10.11
CA ILE A 90 24.39 -1.39 11.11
C ILE A 90 24.38 -2.21 12.39
N GLN A 91 23.34 -3.02 12.63
CA GLN A 91 23.12 -3.76 13.87
C GLN A 91 24.37 -4.50 14.35
N THR A 92 25.05 -5.21 13.45
CA THR A 92 26.30 -5.91 13.79
C THR A 92 27.40 -4.97 14.29
N GLY A 93 27.54 -3.79 13.70
CA GLY A 93 28.52 -2.79 14.14
C GLY A 93 28.11 -2.05 15.41
N VAL A 94 26.82 -2.02 15.75
CA VAL A 94 26.31 -1.48 17.02
C VAL A 94 26.53 -2.51 18.14
N ASP A 95 26.24 -3.77 17.89
CA ASP A 95 26.35 -4.85 18.89
C ASP A 95 27.81 -5.23 19.19
N ASN A 96 28.72 -4.99 18.24
CA ASN A 96 30.14 -5.32 18.34
C ASN A 96 31.00 -4.05 18.33
N PRO A 97 31.41 -3.53 19.51
CA PRO A 97 32.25 -2.34 19.62
C PRO A 97 33.60 -2.46 18.91
N GLY A 98 34.07 -3.67 18.65
CA GLY A 98 35.37 -3.92 18.01
C GLY A 98 36.52 -3.85 18.99
N HIS A 99 37.74 -3.73 18.45
CA HIS A 99 38.98 -3.77 19.21
C HIS A 99 39.82 -2.51 18.93
N PRO A 100 40.49 -1.88 19.90
CA PRO A 100 41.21 -0.61 19.68
C PRO A 100 42.25 -0.62 18.55
N PHE A 101 42.81 -1.79 18.23
CA PHE A 101 43.88 -1.93 17.26
C PHE A 101 43.46 -2.55 15.91
N ILE A 102 42.20 -2.98 15.76
CA ILE A 102 41.69 -3.63 14.53
C ILE A 102 40.30 -3.06 14.22
N LYS A 103 40.11 -2.58 12.99
CA LYS A 103 38.83 -2.10 12.46
C LYS A 103 38.35 -2.94 11.29
#